data_AF-A0A0S3TLF6-F1
#
_entry.id   AF-A0A0S3TLF6-F1
#
_cell.length_a   1.000
_cell.length_b   1.000
_cell.length_c   1.000
_cell.angle_alpha   90.00
_cell.angle_beta   90.00
_cell.angle_gamma   90.00
#
_symmetry.space_group_name_H-M   'P 1'
#
loop_
_entity.id
_entity.type
_entity.pdbx_description
1 polymer ?
#
loop_
_entity_poly.entity_id
_entity_poly.type
_entity_poly.pdbx_seq_one_letter_code
_entity_poly.pdbx_strand_id
1 'polypeptide(L)'
;MVFQKPNPLPKSIYENITFGARMNGYQGDLNELVERSLRQVALWDEVKDKLKQSGLSLSGGQQQRLCIARAIAIEPEVILMDEPFSALDPISTLRIEELLRELEKQYTIIIVTHNMQQA
;
A
#
# COMPACT_ATOMS: atom_id res chain seq x y z
N MET A 1 0.36 2.46 -9.30
CA MET A 1 0.13 1.07 -9.73
C MET A 1 0.66 0.13 -8.67
N VAL A 2 -0.11 -0.91 -8.33
CA VAL A 2 0.25 -1.97 -7.39
C VAL A 2 0.40 -3.26 -8.19
N PHE A 3 1.50 -3.99 -7.98
CA PHE A 3 1.84 -5.16 -8.78
C PHE A 3 1.49 -6.47 -8.07
N GLN A 4 1.45 -7.54 -8.87
CA GLN A 4 1.17 -8.91 -8.44
C GLN A 4 2.12 -9.35 -7.33
N LYS A 5 3.42 -9.18 -7.59
CA LYS A 5 4.46 -9.37 -6.59
C LYS A 5 4.72 -8.02 -5.92
N PRO A 6 4.66 -7.92 -4.58
CA PRO A 6 4.99 -6.70 -3.89
C PRO A 6 6.36 -6.18 -4.31
N ASN A 7 6.44 -4.90 -4.62
CA ASN A 7 7.69 -4.25 -5.01
C ASN A 7 7.92 -2.96 -4.20
N PRO A 8 8.24 -3.08 -2.89
CA PRO A 8 8.73 -1.96 -2.12
C PRO A 8 10.02 -1.41 -2.73
N LEU A 9 10.23 -0.10 -2.62
CA LEU A 9 11.54 0.47 -2.94
C LEU A 9 12.58 -0.11 -1.98
N PRO A 10 13.85 -0.30 -2.41
CA PRO A 10 14.97 -0.67 -1.54
C PRO A 10 15.36 0.52 -0.64
N LYS A 11 14.41 0.96 0.19
CA LYS A 11 14.40 2.13 1.05
C LYS A 11 13.65 1.80 2.33
N SER A 12 13.70 2.71 3.30
CA SER A 12 12.92 2.54 4.53
C SER A 12 11.41 2.53 4.29
N ILE A 13 10.63 2.05 5.27
CA ILE A 13 9.16 2.12 5.25
C ILE A 13 8.71 3.57 5.09
N TYR A 14 9.30 4.49 5.85
CA TYR A 14 9.04 5.93 5.77
C TYR A 14 9.29 6.49 4.37
N GLU A 15 10.45 6.16 3.79
CA GLU A 15 10.82 6.63 2.47
C GLU A 15 9.94 6.03 1.38
N ASN A 16 9.46 4.79 1.53
CA ASN A 16 8.52 4.20 0.58
C ASN A 16 7.26 5.05 0.44
N ILE A 17 6.71 5.56 1.56
CA ILE A 17 5.50 6.38 1.57
C ILE A 17 5.79 7.80 1.05
N THR A 18 6.86 8.43 1.55
CA THR A 18 7.15 9.84 1.25
C THR A 18 7.76 10.06 -0.13
N PHE A 19 8.22 9.01 -0.81
CA PHE A 19 8.90 9.13 -2.10
C PHE A 19 8.09 9.90 -3.14
N GLY A 20 6.85 9.48 -3.41
CA GLY A 20 5.98 10.13 -4.39
C GLY A 20 5.60 11.55 -3.99
N ALA A 21 5.27 11.76 -2.72
CA ALA A 21 4.90 13.07 -2.20
C ALA A 21 6.04 14.09 -2.34
N ARG A 22 7.29 13.70 -2.04
CA ARG A 22 8.47 14.54 -2.23
C ARG A 22 8.72 14.87 -3.70
N MET A 23 8.57 13.88 -4.59
CA MET A 23 8.73 14.13 -6.04
C MET A 23 7.67 15.09 -6.58
N ASN A 24 6.46 15.07 -6.02
CA ASN A 24 5.37 15.99 -6.36
C ASN A 24 5.45 17.35 -5.64
N GLY A 25 6.51 17.60 -4.87
CA GLY A 25 6.72 18.89 -4.20
C GLY A 25 5.82 19.13 -2.98
N TYR A 26 5.30 18.07 -2.35
CA TYR A 26 4.44 18.16 -1.16
C TYR A 26 5.10 18.96 -0.03
N GLN A 27 4.40 19.98 0.49
CA GLN A 27 4.87 20.90 1.53
C GLN A 27 4.26 20.65 2.91
N GLY A 28 3.37 19.64 3.05
CA GLY A 28 2.73 19.33 4.33
C GLY A 28 3.61 18.50 5.28
N ASP A 29 3.04 18.09 6.42
CA ASP A 29 3.75 17.24 7.38
C ASP A 29 3.89 15.80 6.83
N LEU A 30 5.13 15.42 6.54
CA LEU A 30 5.43 14.08 6.05
C LEU A 30 5.17 13.00 7.12
N ASN A 31 5.25 13.30 8.41
CA ASN A 31 4.96 12.34 9.46
C ASN A 31 3.47 12.04 9.51
N GLU A 32 2.64 13.07 9.44
CA GLU A 32 1.18 12.93 9.37
C GLU A 32 0.80 12.14 8.11
N LEU A 33 1.40 12.47 6.96
CA LEU A 33 1.18 11.73 5.72
C LEU A 33 1.51 10.24 5.89
N VAL A 34 2.67 9.93 6.47
CA VAL A 34 3.12 8.55 6.70
C VAL A 34 2.17 7.81 7.61
N GLU A 35 1.81 8.40 8.75
CA GLU A 35 0.89 7.79 9.70
C GLU A 35 -0.47 7.54 9.05
N ARG A 36 -1.05 8.54 8.39
CA ARG A 36 -2.35 8.45 7.71
C ARG A 36 -2.36 7.35 6.65
N SER A 37 -1.38 7.33 5.74
CA SER A 37 -1.30 6.33 4.68
C SER A 37 -1.11 4.91 5.23
N LEU A 38 -0.31 4.74 6.29
CA LEU A 38 -0.11 3.43 6.92
C LEU A 38 -1.33 2.97 7.73
N ARG A 39 -2.10 3.90 8.32
CA ARG A 39 -3.37 3.60 9.00
C ARG A 39 -4.46 3.20 8.02
N GLN A 40 -4.57 3.87 6.86
CA GLN A 40 -5.53 3.53 5.81
C GLN A 40 -5.38 2.08 5.32
N VAL A 41 -4.17 1.53 5.37
CA VAL A 41 -3.91 0.12 5.01
C VAL A 41 -3.78 -0.82 6.20
N ALA A 42 -4.19 -0.39 7.40
CA ALA A 42 -4.07 -1.16 8.65
C ALA A 42 -2.66 -1.72 8.93
N LEU A 43 -1.60 -1.01 8.52
CA LEU A 43 -0.19 -1.40 8.70
C LEU A 43 0.51 -0.63 9.82
N TRP A 44 0.00 0.55 10.21
CA TRP A 44 0.63 1.45 11.17
C TRP A 44 1.08 0.75 12.47
N ASP A 45 0.19 0.05 13.15
CA ASP A 45 0.48 -0.57 14.45
C ASP A 45 1.57 -1.67 14.38
N GLU A 46 1.79 -2.24 13.19
CA GLU A 46 2.80 -3.27 12.96
C GLU A 46 4.19 -2.67 12.68
N VAL A 47 4.27 -1.42 12.23
CA VAL A 47 5.51 -0.81 11.68
C VAL A 47 5.89 0.54 12.27
N LYS A 48 5.07 1.16 13.12
CA LYS A 48 5.33 2.49 13.70
C LYS A 48 6.71 2.62 14.38
N ASP A 49 7.17 1.56 15.05
CA ASP A 49 8.47 1.53 15.73
C ASP A 49 9.63 1.12 14.79
N LYS A 50 9.32 0.83 13.52
CA LYS A 50 10.23 0.28 12.50
C LYS A 50 10.30 1.15 11.25
N LEU A 51 9.79 2.39 11.29
CA LEU A 51 9.69 3.26 10.11
C LEU A 51 11.01 3.47 9.35
N LYS A 52 12.15 3.39 10.05
CA LYS A 52 13.50 3.53 9.49
C LYS A 52 14.08 2.22 8.92
N GLN A 53 13.44 1.07 9.17
CA GLN A 53 13.86 -0.22 8.62
C GLN A 53 13.47 -0.32 7.14
N SER A 54 14.20 -1.17 6.40
CA SER A 54 13.94 -1.42 4.99
C SER A 54 12.53 -1.98 4.77
N GLY A 55 11.80 -1.47 3.77
CA GLY A 55 10.52 -2.04 3.37
C GLY A 55 10.62 -3.49 2.89
N LEU A 56 11.81 -3.92 2.46
CA LEU A 56 12.08 -5.29 2.02
C LEU A 56 12.15 -6.31 3.17
N SER A 57 12.28 -5.87 4.43
CA SER A 57 12.31 -6.78 5.58
C SER A 57 10.91 -7.17 6.09
N LEU A 58 9.86 -6.62 5.49
CA LEU A 58 8.46 -6.93 5.83
C LEU A 58 8.02 -8.28 5.24
N SER A 59 6.99 -8.90 5.82
CA SER A 59 6.35 -10.09 5.22
C SER A 59 5.66 -9.75 3.89
N GLY A 60 5.37 -10.74 3.04
CA GLY A 60 4.73 -10.51 1.73
C GLY A 60 3.44 -9.68 1.80
N GLY A 61 2.53 -10.01 2.72
CA GLY A 61 1.29 -9.23 2.93
C GLY A 61 1.55 -7.82 3.48
N GLN A 62 2.57 -7.63 4.33
CA GLN A 62 2.97 -6.30 4.79
C GLN A 62 3.61 -5.47 3.68
N GLN A 63 4.43 -6.09 2.82
CA GLN A 63 5.00 -5.43 1.64
C GLN A 63 3.91 -5.01 0.67
N GLN A 64 2.87 -5.83 0.48
CA GLN A 64 1.75 -5.46 -0.38
C GLN A 64 0.98 -4.26 0.18
N ARG A 65 0.66 -4.27 1.48
CA ARG A 65 0.05 -3.12 2.16
C ARG A 65 0.93 -1.88 2.08
N LEU A 66 2.25 -2.01 2.19
CA LEU A 66 3.18 -0.90 2.02
C LEU A 66 3.14 -0.34 0.58
N CYS A 67 3.05 -1.20 -0.43
CA CYS A 67 2.91 -0.78 -1.82
C CYS A 67 1.58 -0.04 -2.07
N ILE A 68 0.49 -0.51 -1.46
CA ILE A 68 -0.82 0.17 -1.51
C ILE A 68 -0.74 1.52 -0.79
N ALA A 69 -0.18 1.55 0.43
CA ALA A 69 0.01 2.78 1.21
C ALA A 69 0.82 3.83 0.43
N ARG A 70 1.90 3.40 -0.24
CA ARG A 70 2.68 4.26 -1.14
C ARG A 70 1.85 4.79 -2.30
N ALA A 71 0.97 3.98 -2.88
CA ALA A 71 0.12 4.41 -3.98
C ALA A 71 -0.90 5.48 -3.54
N ILE A 72 -1.52 5.31 -2.36
CA ILE A 72 -2.52 6.26 -1.84
C ILE A 72 -1.90 7.51 -1.19
N ALA A 73 -0.61 7.47 -0.82
CA ALA A 73 0.07 8.61 -0.19
C ALA A 73 0.13 9.87 -1.07
N ILE A 74 -0.07 9.74 -2.37
CA ILE A 74 -0.17 10.88 -3.30
C ILE A 74 -1.63 11.26 -3.61
N GLU A 75 -2.60 10.68 -2.89
CA GLU A 75 -4.04 10.90 -3.08
C GLU A 75 -4.48 10.82 -4.55
N PRO A 76 -4.22 9.69 -5.23
CA PRO A 76 -4.52 9.57 -6.66
C PRO A 76 -6.03 9.49 -6.90
N GLU A 77 -6.50 9.93 -8.07
CA GLU A 77 -7.91 9.71 -8.47
C GLU A 77 -8.19 8.24 -8.82
N VAL A 78 -7.17 7.55 -9.38
CA VAL A 78 -7.28 6.17 -9.86
C VAL A 78 -6.11 5.31 -9.35
N ILE A 79 -6.43 4.12 -8.84
CA ILE A 79 -5.46 3.11 -8.43
C ILE A 79 -5.56 1.90 -9.37
N LEU A 80 -4.48 1.65 -10.11
CA LEU A 80 -4.33 0.45 -10.93
C LEU A 80 -3.70 -0.68 -10.11
N MET A 81 -4.34 -1.85 -10.10
CA MET A 81 -3.86 -3.05 -9.41
C MET A 81 -3.78 -4.23 -10.38
N ASP A 82 -2.61 -4.85 -10.45
CA ASP A 82 -2.33 -6.02 -11.28
C ASP A 82 -2.22 -7.26 -10.38
N GLU A 83 -3.22 -8.13 -10.43
CA GLU A 83 -3.34 -9.36 -9.63
C GLU A 83 -2.93 -9.23 -8.13
N PRO A 84 -3.51 -8.27 -7.38
CA PRO A 84 -2.99 -7.85 -6.08
C PRO A 84 -3.05 -8.92 -4.97
N PHE A 85 -3.70 -10.05 -5.22
CA PHE A 85 -3.95 -11.13 -4.26
C PHE A 85 -3.19 -12.43 -4.53
N SER A 86 -2.66 -12.64 -5.74
CA SER A 86 -2.22 -13.97 -6.19
C SER A 86 -0.96 -14.50 -5.50
N ALA A 87 -0.13 -13.61 -4.95
CA ALA A 87 1.11 -13.95 -4.26
C ALA A 87 0.97 -14.02 -2.72
N LEU A 88 -0.26 -13.98 -2.20
CA LEU A 88 -0.55 -13.89 -0.77
C LEU A 88 -1.17 -15.18 -0.21
N ASP A 89 -0.95 -15.44 1.07
CA ASP A 89 -1.64 -16.49 1.80
C ASP A 89 -3.13 -16.12 2.01
N PRO A 90 -4.04 -17.09 2.26
CA PRO A 90 -5.48 -16.84 2.37
C PRO A 90 -5.87 -15.78 3.41
N ILE A 91 -5.13 -15.67 4.52
CA ILE A 91 -5.41 -14.70 5.58
C ILE A 91 -5.03 -13.29 5.10
N SER A 92 -3.85 -13.16 4.49
CA SER A 92 -3.42 -11.90 3.87
C SER A 92 -4.38 -11.46 2.76
N THR A 93 -4.85 -12.39 1.91
CA THR A 93 -5.81 -12.09 0.84
C THR A 93 -7.09 -11.48 1.39
N LEU A 94 -7.73 -12.11 2.38
CA LEU A 94 -8.96 -11.59 2.99
C LEU A 94 -8.76 -10.16 3.54
N ARG A 95 -7.62 -9.92 4.19
CA ARG A 95 -7.31 -8.61 4.77
C ARG A 95 -7.08 -7.53 3.72
N ILE A 96 -6.49 -7.87 2.56
CA ILE A 96 -6.39 -6.95 1.43
C ILE A 96 -7.76 -6.74 0.79
N GLU A 97 -8.61 -7.77 0.67
CA GLU A 97 -9.97 -7.62 0.12
C GLU A 97 -10.82 -6.66 0.94
N GLU A 98 -10.82 -6.81 2.28
CA GLU A 98 -11.47 -5.87 3.20
C GLU A 98 -10.91 -4.46 3.05
N LEU A 99 -9.59 -4.33 2.92
CA LEU A 99 -8.94 -3.05 2.68
C LEU A 99 -9.41 -2.40 1.37
N LEU A 100 -9.50 -3.15 0.27
CA LEU A 100 -9.95 -2.61 -1.01
C LEU A 100 -11.40 -2.13 -0.95
N ARG A 101 -12.28 -2.82 -0.22
CA ARG A 101 -13.67 -2.38 0.03
C ARG A 101 -13.76 -1.07 0.79
N GLU A 102 -12.79 -0.77 1.64
CA GLU A 102 -12.74 0.54 2.31
C GLU A 102 -12.15 1.61 1.39
N LEU A 103 -11.14 1.27 0.61
CA LEU A 103 -10.49 2.21 -0.32
C LEU A 103 -11.38 2.58 -1.52
N GLU A 104 -12.22 1.68 -2.03
CA GLU A 104 -13.12 1.97 -3.17
C GLU A 104 -14.14 3.07 -2.85
N LYS A 105 -14.40 3.34 -1.57
CA LYS A 105 -15.26 4.47 -1.14
C LYS A 105 -14.60 5.82 -1.40
N GLN A 106 -13.29 5.87 -1.55
CA GLN A 106 -12.49 7.09 -1.71
C GLN A 106 -11.79 7.17 -3.07
N TYR A 107 -11.50 6.03 -3.70
CA TYR A 107 -10.66 5.94 -4.88
C TYR A 107 -11.34 5.13 -5.99
N THR A 108 -11.10 5.49 -7.25
CA THR A 108 -11.44 4.61 -8.37
C THR A 108 -10.38 3.52 -8.44
N ILE A 109 -10.77 2.26 -8.25
CA ILE A 109 -9.84 1.12 -8.32
C ILE A 109 -10.11 0.32 -9.59
N ILE A 110 -9.06 0.06 -10.37
CA ILE A 110 -9.10 -0.84 -11.53
C ILE A 110 -8.23 -2.04 -11.19
N ILE A 111 -8.85 -3.23 -11.14
CA ILE A 111 -8.18 -4.48 -10.84
C ILE A 111 -8.13 -5.33 -12.11
N VAL A 112 -6.93 -5.81 -12.45
CA VAL A 112 -6.74 -6.89 -13.42
C VAL A 112 -6.54 -8.18 -12.65
N THR A 113 -7.40 -9.18 -12.87
CA THR A 113 -7.32 -10.48 -12.19
C THR A 113 -7.82 -11.60 -13.09
N HIS A 114 -7.24 -12.79 -12.94
CA HIS A 114 -7.77 -14.02 -13.54
C HIS A 114 -8.67 -14.81 -12.55
N ASN A 115 -8.79 -14.35 -11.30
CA ASN A 115 -9.63 -14.98 -10.30
C ASN A 115 -11.07 -14.44 -10.38
N MET A 116 -11.99 -15.27 -10.90
CA MET A 116 -13.39 -14.88 -11.05
C MET A 116 -14.15 -14.66 -9.74
N GLN A 117 -13.66 -15.15 -8.59
CA GLN A 117 -14.26 -14.85 -7.29
C GLN A 117 -13.98 -13.42 -6.82
N GLN A 118 -13.01 -12.76 -7.47
CA GLN A 118 -12.57 -11.39 -7.17
C GLN A 118 -13.03 -10.37 -8.23
N ALA A 119 -13.85 -10.82 -9.20
CA ALA A 119 -14.42 -10.01 -10.26
C ALA A 119 -15.84 -9.51 -9.91
#